data_AF-A0A0L6VKS5-F1
#
_entry.id   AF-A0A0L6VKS5-F1
#
_cell.length_a   1.000
_cell.length_b   1.000
_cell.length_c   1.000
_cell.angle_alpha   90.00
_cell.angle_beta   90.00
_cell.angle_gamma   90.00
#
_symmetry.space_group_name_H-M   'P 1'
#
loop_
_entity.id
_entity.type
_entity.pdbx_description
1 polymer ?
#
loop_
_entity_poly.entity_id
_entity_poly.type
_entity_poly.pdbx_seq_one_letter_code
_entity_poly.pdbx_strand_id
1 'polypeptide(L)'
;MDALNTRLDEVMRMVTKERAQCLATGETLRQTQARLDAQQQPAPTQPNPAPAPNPIKLAKSQPFNGIRGAAAEMFVAQIALHAITYPERLPTNVSKVAFAASFMRDYAATWCQPYLNRIFN
;
A
#
# COMPACT_ATOMS: atom_id res chain seq x y z
N MET A 1 9.92 29.87 -29.29
CA MET A 1 9.03 29.95 -28.12
C MET A 1 7.85 28.96 -28.24
N ASP A 2 7.29 28.76 -29.45
CA ASP A 2 6.13 27.89 -29.66
C ASP A 2 6.30 26.43 -29.22
N ALA A 3 7.42 25.79 -29.55
CA ALA A 3 7.67 24.39 -29.17
C ALA A 3 7.70 24.17 -27.64
N LEU A 4 8.10 25.20 -26.87
CA LEU A 4 8.12 25.13 -25.40
C LEU A 4 6.70 25.22 -24.84
N ASN A 5 5.87 26.11 -25.40
CA ASN A 5 4.46 26.25 -25.00
C ASN A 5 3.65 25.00 -25.36
N THR A 6 3.88 24.40 -26.52
CA THR A 6 3.23 23.13 -26.91
C THR A 6 3.56 22.01 -25.94
N ARG A 7 4.83 21.89 -25.52
CA ARG A 7 5.25 20.87 -24.55
C ARG A 7 4.64 21.11 -23.17
N LEU A 8 4.45 22.37 -22.77
CA LEU A 8 3.78 22.72 -21.51
C LEU A 8 2.29 22.34 -21.53
N ASP A 9 1.61 22.61 -22.63
CA ASP A 9 0.19 22.26 -22.84
C ASP A 9 -0.04 20.75 -22.78
N GLU A 10 0.84 19.98 -23.43
CA GLU A 10 0.82 18.52 -23.40
C GLU A 10 0.99 17.95 -21.98
N VAL A 11 1.92 18.51 -21.20
CA VAL A 11 2.10 18.10 -19.80
C VAL A 11 0.85 18.41 -18.97
N MET A 12 0.27 19.60 -19.12
CA MET A 12 -0.95 19.97 -18.40
C MET A 12 -2.13 19.06 -18.74
N ARG A 13 -2.26 18.69 -20.02
CA ARG A 13 -3.25 17.73 -20.50
C ARG A 13 -3.04 16.34 -19.91
N MET A 14 -1.80 15.86 -19.82
CA MET A 14 -1.49 14.56 -19.23
C MET A 14 -1.75 14.53 -17.73
N VAL A 15 -1.36 15.58 -16.99
CA VAL A 15 -1.64 15.71 -15.56
C VAL A 15 -3.15 15.72 -15.29
N THR A 16 -3.93 16.38 -16.14
CA THR A 16 -5.39 16.39 -16.02
C THR A 16 -5.99 15.00 -16.24
N LYS A 17 -5.48 14.24 -17.21
CA LYS A 17 -5.89 12.86 -17.47
C LYS A 17 -5.51 11.91 -16.33
N GLU A 18 -4.29 12.02 -15.81
CA GLU A 18 -3.84 11.23 -14.66
C GLU A 18 -4.70 11.52 -13.43
N ARG A 19 -4.98 12.80 -13.16
CA ARG A 19 -5.85 13.20 -12.05
C ARG A 19 -7.26 12.63 -12.20
N ALA A 20 -7.84 12.69 -13.39
CA ALA A 20 -9.16 12.10 -13.66
C ALA A 20 -9.16 10.58 -13.46
N GLN A 21 -8.09 9.90 -13.88
CA GLN A 21 -7.95 8.45 -13.69
C GLN A 21 -7.79 8.09 -12.20
N CYS A 22 -6.95 8.81 -11.45
CA CYS A 22 -6.80 8.63 -10.02
C CYS A 22 -8.12 8.84 -9.26
N LEU A 23 -8.92 9.83 -9.65
CA LEU A 23 -10.24 10.08 -9.07
C LEU A 23 -11.19 8.91 -9.37
N ALA A 24 -11.29 8.46 -10.63
CA ALA A 24 -12.15 7.35 -11.02
C ALA A 24 -11.77 6.03 -10.30
N THR A 25 -10.47 5.76 -10.15
CA THR A 25 -9.99 4.61 -9.37
C THR A 25 -10.32 4.75 -7.88
N GLY A 26 -10.18 5.96 -7.32
CA GLY A 26 -10.55 6.24 -5.93
C GLY A 26 -12.06 6.09 -5.66
N GLU A 27 -12.91 6.54 -6.59
CA GLU A 27 -14.36 6.37 -6.50
C GLU A 27 -14.76 4.90 -6.61
N THR A 28 -14.14 4.15 -7.51
CA THR A 28 -14.35 2.70 -7.64
C THR A 28 -14.00 1.99 -6.33
N LEU A 29 -12.86 2.33 -5.72
CA LEU A 29 -12.45 1.76 -4.44
C LEU A 29 -13.46 2.08 -3.32
N ARG A 30 -13.91 3.33 -3.22
CA ARG A 30 -14.94 3.73 -2.23
C ARG A 30 -16.26 2.99 -2.46
N GLN A 31 -16.67 2.82 -3.71
CA GLN A 31 -17.90 2.09 -4.03
C GLN A 31 -17.77 0.61 -3.67
N THR A 32 -16.65 -0.04 -4.01
CA THR A 32 -16.40 -1.43 -3.62
C THR A 32 -16.39 -1.58 -2.10
N GLN A 33 -15.76 -0.66 -1.38
CA GLN A 33 -15.78 -0.66 0.10
C GLN A 33 -17.21 -0.53 0.64
N ALA A 34 -18.00 0.42 0.14
CA ALA A 34 -19.39 0.60 0.57
C ALA A 34 -20.26 -0.64 0.29
N ARG A 35 -19.99 -1.39 -0.80
CA ARG A 35 -20.68 -2.66 -1.08
C ARG A 35 -20.30 -3.75 -0.08
N LEU A 36 -19.03 -3.83 0.31
CA LEU A 36 -18.57 -4.77 1.34
C LEU A 36 -19.17 -4.42 2.71
N ASP A 37 -19.21 -3.14 3.06
CA ASP A 37 -19.78 -2.65 4.32
C ASP A 37 -21.30 -2.92 4.38
N ALA A 38 -22.03 -2.72 3.27
CA ALA A 38 -23.46 -3.01 3.19
C ALA A 38 -23.77 -4.52 3.32
N GLN A 39 -22.86 -5.39 2.87
CA GLN A 39 -22.97 -6.84 3.10
C GLN A 39 -22.64 -7.26 4.55
N GLN A 40 -22.03 -6.39 5.35
CA GLN A 40 -21.71 -6.64 6.75
C GLN A 40 -22.79 -6.17 7.73
N GLN A 41 -23.91 -5.58 7.27
CA GLN A 41 -25.01 -5.22 8.17
C GLN A 41 -25.61 -6.48 8.84
N PRO A 42 -25.66 -6.56 10.18
CA PRO A 42 -26.15 -7.75 10.86
C PRO A 42 -27.66 -7.91 10.74
N ALA A 43 -28.11 -9.14 10.45
CA ALA A 43 -29.45 -9.58 10.81
C ALA A 43 -29.61 -9.55 12.34
N PRO A 44 -30.81 -9.24 12.88
CA PRO A 44 -30.95 -9.16 14.33
C PRO A 44 -30.84 -10.54 14.98
N THR A 45 -30.24 -10.52 16.17
CA THR A 45 -30.16 -11.54 17.25
C THR A 45 -28.93 -12.47 17.25
N GLN A 46 -28.06 -12.21 18.24
CA GLN A 46 -26.98 -13.08 18.73
C GLN A 46 -27.56 -14.37 19.36
N PRO A 47 -26.85 -15.50 19.24
CA PRO A 47 -25.95 -15.89 20.32
C PRO A 47 -24.55 -16.36 19.87
N ASN A 48 -23.60 -16.11 20.78
CA ASN A 48 -22.19 -16.54 20.84
C ASN A 48 -21.17 -15.68 20.05
N PRO A 49 -20.02 -15.29 20.66
CA PRO A 49 -18.90 -14.75 19.90
C PRO A 49 -18.42 -15.83 18.94
N ALA A 50 -18.48 -15.56 17.64
CA ALA A 50 -17.82 -16.40 16.66
C ALA A 50 -16.33 -16.52 17.05
N PRO A 51 -15.72 -17.72 16.96
CA PRO A 51 -14.28 -17.85 17.12
C PRO A 51 -13.60 -16.82 16.24
N ALA A 52 -12.73 -15.99 16.83
CA ALA A 52 -11.98 -15.01 16.08
C ALA A 52 -11.32 -15.73 14.88
N PRO A 53 -11.42 -15.18 13.65
CA PRO A 53 -10.83 -15.82 12.48
C PRO A 53 -9.38 -16.18 12.78
N ASN A 54 -9.01 -17.45 12.58
CA ASN A 54 -7.64 -17.89 12.77
C ASN A 54 -6.74 -17.00 11.89
N PRO A 55 -5.75 -16.29 12.46
CA PRO A 55 -4.92 -15.41 11.66
C PRO A 55 -4.22 -16.23 10.58
N ILE A 56 -4.42 -15.85 9.32
CA ILE A 56 -3.80 -16.48 8.16
C ILE A 56 -2.28 -16.42 8.36
N LYS A 57 -1.65 -17.54 8.70
CA LYS A 57 -0.21 -17.61 8.93
C LYS A 57 0.54 -17.31 7.62
N LEU A 58 0.91 -16.06 7.44
CA LEU A 58 1.72 -15.62 6.32
C LEU A 58 3.18 -16.00 6.61
N ALA A 59 3.87 -16.52 5.59
CA ALA A 59 5.30 -16.80 5.69
C ALA A 59 6.05 -15.50 6.03
N LYS A 60 7.08 -15.61 6.88
CA LYS A 60 7.94 -14.46 7.23
C LYS A 60 8.46 -13.81 5.96
N SER A 61 8.39 -12.47 5.88
CA SER A 61 8.88 -11.77 4.70
C SER A 61 10.37 -11.99 4.51
N GLN A 62 10.76 -12.18 3.25
CA GLN A 62 12.15 -12.49 2.92
C GLN A 62 12.95 -11.18 2.91
N PRO A 63 14.18 -11.18 3.45
CA PRO A 63 14.96 -9.97 3.47
C PRO A 63 15.42 -9.55 2.09
N PHE A 64 15.45 -8.23 1.86
CA PHE A 64 15.71 -7.62 0.56
C PHE A 64 17.00 -6.81 0.60
N ASN A 65 17.95 -7.16 -0.29
CA ASN A 65 19.26 -6.53 -0.36
C ASN A 65 19.33 -5.34 -1.33
N GLY A 66 18.25 -5.03 -2.05
CA GLY A 66 18.21 -3.92 -3.00
C GLY A 66 18.34 -4.31 -4.48
N ILE A 67 18.34 -5.61 -4.81
CA ILE A 67 18.34 -6.06 -6.22
C ILE A 67 17.09 -5.54 -6.95
N ARG A 68 17.29 -4.85 -8.07
CA ARG A 68 16.20 -4.30 -8.90
C ARG A 68 15.54 -5.38 -9.77
N GLY A 69 14.42 -5.03 -10.40
CA GLY A 69 13.67 -5.93 -11.28
C GLY A 69 12.72 -6.84 -10.51
N ALA A 70 12.55 -8.08 -10.96
CA ALA A 70 11.58 -9.03 -10.41
C ALA A 70 11.70 -9.23 -8.89
N ALA A 71 12.93 -9.20 -8.33
CA ALA A 71 13.14 -9.32 -6.89
C ALA A 71 12.52 -8.14 -6.10
N ALA A 72 12.60 -6.91 -6.63
CA ALA A 72 12.00 -5.74 -6.01
C ALA A 72 10.46 -5.79 -6.10
N GLU A 73 9.91 -6.25 -7.23
CA GLU A 73 8.47 -6.42 -7.41
C GLU A 73 7.90 -7.46 -6.44
N MET A 74 8.56 -8.60 -6.30
CA MET A 74 8.19 -9.65 -5.35
C MET A 74 8.24 -9.17 -3.90
N PHE A 75 9.26 -8.38 -3.55
CA PHE A 75 9.37 -7.79 -2.23
C PHE A 75 8.20 -6.84 -1.94
N VAL A 76 7.86 -5.93 -2.88
CA VAL A 76 6.73 -5.01 -2.73
C VAL A 76 5.40 -5.76 -2.64
N ALA A 77 5.20 -6.77 -3.48
CA ALA A 77 4.01 -7.61 -3.45
C ALA A 77 3.84 -8.33 -2.10
N GLN A 78 4.93 -8.84 -1.53
CA GLN A 78 4.92 -9.49 -0.22
C GLN A 78 4.55 -8.52 0.92
N ILE A 79 5.12 -7.31 0.92
CA ILE A 79 4.77 -6.28 1.92
C ILE A 79 3.31 -5.85 1.78
N ALA A 80 2.83 -5.64 0.55
CA ALA A 80 1.44 -5.28 0.28
C ALA A 80 0.48 -6.37 0.78
N LEU A 81 0.79 -7.64 0.52
CA LEU A 81 0.00 -8.77 1.00
C LEU A 81 -0.06 -8.83 2.54
N HIS A 82 1.06 -8.55 3.21
CA HIS A 82 1.12 -8.46 4.67
C HIS A 82 0.23 -7.33 5.21
N ALA A 83 0.26 -6.15 4.58
CA ALA A 83 -0.53 -5.00 4.98
C ALA A 83 -2.04 -5.21 4.79
N ILE A 84 -2.44 -5.90 3.71
CA ILE A 84 -3.85 -6.22 3.43
C ILE A 84 -4.36 -7.31 4.38
N THR A 85 -3.51 -8.28 4.72
CA THR A 85 -3.88 -9.39 5.61
C THR A 85 -3.99 -8.92 7.08
N TYR A 86 -3.20 -7.92 7.46
CA TYR A 86 -3.12 -7.43 8.85
C TYR A 86 -3.27 -5.90 8.94
N PRO A 87 -4.43 -5.35 8.50
CA PRO A 87 -4.64 -3.91 8.46
C PRO A 87 -4.58 -3.27 9.85
N GLU A 88 -5.07 -3.97 10.87
CA GLU A 88 -5.04 -3.50 12.27
C GLU A 88 -3.62 -3.42 12.86
N ARG A 89 -2.68 -4.26 12.37
CA ARG A 89 -1.28 -4.24 12.82
C ARG A 89 -0.45 -3.20 12.08
N LEU A 90 -0.85 -2.84 10.85
CA LEU A 90 -0.18 -1.85 10.01
C LEU A 90 -1.15 -0.72 9.60
N PRO A 91 -1.74 0.01 10.58
CA PRO A 91 -2.84 0.93 10.30
C PRO A 91 -2.41 2.22 9.60
N THR A 92 -1.13 2.58 9.63
CA THR A 92 -0.62 3.85 9.08
C THR A 92 0.38 3.59 7.97
N ASN A 93 0.57 4.57 7.08
CA ASN A 93 1.64 4.51 6.08
C ASN A 93 3.02 4.44 6.73
N VAL A 94 3.19 5.07 7.91
CA VAL A 94 4.42 5.02 8.69
C VAL A 94 4.72 3.60 9.16
N SER A 95 3.74 2.89 9.75
CA SER A 95 3.95 1.51 10.19
C SER A 95 4.19 0.54 9.04
N LYS A 96 3.56 0.75 7.88
CA LYS A 96 3.85 -0.02 6.65
C LYS A 96 5.29 0.18 6.16
N VAL A 97 5.78 1.43 6.15
CA VAL A 97 7.16 1.75 5.74
C VAL A 97 8.17 1.20 6.75
N ALA A 98 7.93 1.36 8.04
CA ALA A 98 8.78 0.79 9.09
C ALA A 98 8.84 -0.74 9.00
N PHE A 99 7.70 -1.40 8.75
CA PHE A 99 7.63 -2.83 8.51
C PHE A 99 8.44 -3.25 7.28
N ALA A 100 8.28 -2.58 6.13
CA ALA A 100 9.07 -2.85 4.93
C ALA A 100 10.58 -2.68 5.17
N ALA A 101 10.97 -1.59 5.83
CA ALA A 101 12.35 -1.29 6.13
C ALA A 101 13.00 -2.33 7.06
N SER A 102 12.23 -2.96 7.95
CA SER A 102 12.72 -4.04 8.84
C SER A 102 13.22 -5.28 8.10
N PHE A 103 12.86 -5.46 6.82
CA PHE A 103 13.35 -6.54 5.96
C PHE A 103 14.48 -6.11 5.02
N MET A 104 14.83 -4.81 4.97
CA MET A 104 15.92 -4.35 4.12
C MET A 104 17.28 -4.71 4.73
N ARG A 105 18.22 -5.14 3.89
CA ARG A 105 19.62 -5.42 4.27
C ARG A 105 20.60 -4.75 3.30
N ASP A 106 21.87 -4.73 3.69
CA ASP A 106 23.01 -4.33 2.86
C ASP A 106 22.78 -2.95 2.20
N TYR A 107 22.81 -2.91 0.87
CA TYR A 107 22.59 -1.70 0.09
C TYR A 107 21.20 -1.09 0.33
N ALA A 108 20.16 -1.91 0.44
CA ALA A 108 18.80 -1.41 0.72
C ALA A 108 18.69 -0.79 2.13
N ALA A 109 19.35 -1.37 3.13
CA ALA A 109 19.36 -0.83 4.49
C ALA A 109 20.08 0.54 4.54
N THR A 110 21.23 0.64 3.87
CA THR A 110 21.96 1.92 3.76
C THR A 110 21.12 2.99 3.07
N TRP A 111 20.36 2.60 2.03
CA TRP A 111 19.48 3.52 1.31
C TRP A 111 18.29 4.01 2.14
N CYS A 112 17.68 3.16 2.98
CA CYS A 112 16.49 3.51 3.75
C CYS A 112 16.79 4.21 5.09
N GLN A 113 18.03 4.11 5.60
CA GLN A 113 18.47 4.71 6.86
C GLN A 113 18.08 6.19 7.06
N PRO A 114 18.28 7.13 6.11
CA PRO A 114 17.89 8.53 6.32
C PRO A 114 16.39 8.72 6.52
N TYR A 115 15.56 7.88 5.89
CA TYR A 115 14.10 7.93 6.06
C TYR A 115 13.67 7.40 7.42
N LEU A 116 14.30 6.31 7.88
CA LEU A 116 14.03 5.76 9.22
C LEU A 116 14.42 6.74 10.31
N ASN A 117 15.56 7.42 10.18
CA ASN A 117 15.98 8.44 11.13
C ASN A 117 14.96 9.58 11.26
N ARG A 118 14.21 9.91 10.19
CA ARG A 118 13.13 10.90 10.24
C ARG A 118 11.84 10.39 10.89
N ILE A 119 11.62 9.07 10.86
CA ILE A 119 10.44 8.43 11.45
C ILE A 119 10.63 8.21 12.95
N PHE A 120 11.87 7.94 13.38
CA PHE A 120 12.19 7.55 14.75
C PHE A 120 12.92 8.60 15.61
N ASN A 121 13.39 9.71 15.02
CA ASN A 121 13.79 10.92 15.77
C ASN A 121 12.67 11.95 15.78
#